data_AF-A0AAD6ZGK9-F1
#
_entry.id   AF-A0AAD6ZGK9-F1
#
_cell.length_a   1.000
_cell.length_b   1.000
_cell.length_c   1.000
_cell.angle_alpha   90.00
_cell.angle_beta   90.00
_cell.angle_gamma   90.00
#
_symmetry.space_group_name_H-M   'P 1'
#
loop_
_entity.id
_entity.type
_entity.pdbx_description
1 polymer ?
#
loop_
_entity_poly.entity_id
_entity_poly.type
_entity_poly.pdbx_seq_one_letter_code
_entity_poly.pdbx_strand_id
1 'polypeptide(L)'
;FIKNVLGMGAERPGLYGDTDAYYGTVEQQGRLTLHMHMLIWIKSALSPQEIRDRLIDPDKAFQKDLVAYLESCHIGEFLTGTMEEVKAKVPYHSTKRNGLHDVIDHEEYKPMPVRYSDPTQTLPEAPPPLCSCEEDMCEACDISDNWWSNLDEVTDDLILRSKVHSCRRPIRGCLRKDGTCSARFPRDVFVKTEVDPGDGYINIKKLEPMINTVTPDLTYCLRCNTDVTSLLSGTSIKAVVAYVSDYITKSSLKIYHMFDSVRAVLDR
;
A
#
# COMPACT_ATOMS: atom_id res chain seq x y z
N PHE A 1 -11.89 -4.22 7.73
CA PHE A 1 -11.02 -4.92 6.77
C PHE A 1 -11.66 -6.23 6.28
N ILE A 2 -11.76 -7.29 7.08
CA ILE A 2 -12.22 -8.64 6.66
C ILE A 2 -13.51 -8.64 5.82
N LYS A 3 -14.64 -8.14 6.35
CA LYS A 3 -15.90 -8.11 5.60
C LYS A 3 -15.89 -7.11 4.44
N ASN A 4 -15.44 -5.88 4.69
CA ASN A 4 -15.64 -4.77 3.74
C ASN A 4 -14.60 -4.69 2.62
N VAL A 5 -13.36 -5.14 2.89
CA VAL A 5 -12.24 -5.13 1.93
C VAL A 5 -12.07 -6.52 1.31
N LEU A 6 -12.06 -7.60 2.11
CA LEU A 6 -11.88 -8.95 1.57
C LEU A 6 -13.18 -9.61 1.09
N GLY A 7 -14.34 -9.03 1.39
CA GLY A 7 -15.64 -9.60 1.01
C GLY A 7 -16.01 -10.87 1.80
N MET A 8 -15.28 -11.21 2.87
CA MET A 8 -15.54 -12.43 3.64
C MET A 8 -16.91 -12.37 4.32
N GLY A 9 -17.80 -13.30 3.96
CA GLY A 9 -19.18 -13.34 4.44
C GLY A 9 -20.08 -12.22 3.88
N ALA A 10 -19.66 -11.56 2.80
CA ALA A 10 -20.48 -10.62 2.04
C ALA A 10 -21.02 -11.30 0.76
N GLU A 11 -22.11 -10.78 0.21
CA GLU A 11 -22.69 -11.24 -1.07
C GLU A 11 -21.96 -10.68 -2.30
N ARG A 12 -20.92 -9.85 -2.07
CA ARG A 12 -20.12 -9.20 -3.11
C ARG A 12 -18.65 -9.64 -3.00
N PRO A 13 -17.91 -9.69 -4.12
CA PRO A 13 -16.48 -9.95 -4.10
C PRO A 13 -15.73 -8.88 -3.28
N GLY A 14 -14.58 -9.27 -2.75
CA GLY A 14 -13.63 -8.36 -2.14
C GLY A 14 -12.82 -7.58 -3.17
N LEU A 15 -11.95 -6.70 -2.67
CA LEU A 15 -11.04 -5.87 -3.46
C LEU A 15 -10.10 -6.71 -4.35
N TYR A 16 -9.72 -7.89 -3.89
CA TYR A 16 -8.86 -8.84 -4.62
C TYR A 16 -9.65 -9.99 -5.25
N GLY A 17 -10.98 -9.84 -5.40
CA GLY A 17 -11.88 -10.91 -5.82
C GLY A 17 -12.45 -11.72 -4.66
N ASP A 18 -12.94 -12.92 -4.97
CA ASP A 18 -13.54 -13.83 -3.98
C ASP A 18 -12.47 -14.37 -3.04
N THR A 19 -12.51 -13.96 -1.77
CA THR A 19 -11.59 -14.49 -0.75
C THR A 19 -12.12 -15.83 -0.23
N ASP A 20 -11.28 -16.87 -0.27
CA ASP A 20 -11.60 -18.21 0.23
C ASP A 20 -11.17 -18.37 1.70
N ALA A 21 -9.97 -17.86 2.01
CA ALA A 21 -9.42 -17.89 3.37
C ALA A 21 -8.51 -16.68 3.61
N TYR A 22 -8.28 -16.37 4.89
CA TYR A 22 -7.28 -15.40 5.30
C TYR A 22 -6.62 -15.84 6.59
N TYR A 23 -5.40 -15.34 6.81
CA TYR A 23 -4.70 -15.43 8.06
C TYR A 23 -4.11 -14.06 8.37
N GLY A 24 -4.32 -13.54 9.58
CA GLY A 24 -3.79 -12.24 9.99
C GLY A 24 -3.22 -12.30 11.39
N THR A 25 -2.10 -11.60 11.60
CA THR A 25 -1.52 -11.38 12.92
C THR A 25 -1.22 -9.90 13.12
N VAL A 26 -1.40 -9.42 14.35
CA VAL A 26 -1.09 -8.05 14.75
C VAL A 26 0.13 -8.10 15.64
N GLU A 27 1.19 -7.41 15.23
CA GLU A 27 2.36 -7.14 16.03
C GLU A 27 2.28 -5.71 16.58
N GLN A 28 2.56 -5.54 17.86
CA GLN A 28 2.83 -4.23 18.42
C GLN A 28 4.33 -3.97 18.33
N GLN A 29 4.73 -3.03 17.48
CA GLN A 29 6.13 -2.62 17.41
C GLN A 29 6.50 -1.89 18.71
N GLY A 30 7.78 -1.92 19.11
CA GLY A 30 8.29 -1.37 20.38
C GLY A 30 8.18 0.17 20.57
N ARG A 31 7.24 0.80 19.84
CA ARG A 31 6.89 2.22 19.82
C ARG A 31 5.38 2.45 19.92
N LEU A 32 4.62 1.46 20.40
CA LEU A 32 3.14 1.50 20.53
C LEU A 32 2.38 1.59 19.18
N THR A 33 3.05 1.34 18.06
CA THR A 33 2.38 1.23 16.75
C THR A 33 1.94 -0.19 16.50
N LEU A 34 0.71 -0.35 16.01
CA LEU A 34 0.19 -1.63 15.55
C LEU A 34 0.63 -1.85 14.10
N HIS A 35 1.12 -3.05 13.83
CA HIS A 35 1.50 -3.51 12.51
C HIS A 35 0.76 -4.80 12.22
N MET A 36 0.17 -4.92 11.04
CA MET A 36 -0.64 -6.08 10.68
C MET A 36 0.02 -6.80 9.50
N HIS A 37 0.26 -8.09 9.66
CA HIS A 37 0.64 -8.98 8.57
C HIS A 37 -0.55 -9.87 8.22
N MET A 38 -0.88 -9.98 6.93
CA MET A 38 -2.00 -10.78 6.47
C MET A 38 -1.62 -11.59 5.23
N LEU A 39 -2.06 -12.84 5.20
CA LEU A 39 -2.09 -13.71 4.04
C LEU A 39 -3.54 -13.89 3.60
N ILE A 40 -3.78 -13.78 2.30
CA ILE A 40 -5.12 -13.85 1.71
C ILE A 40 -5.06 -14.91 0.61
N TRP A 41 -6.03 -15.83 0.63
CA TRP A 41 -6.21 -16.84 -0.41
C TRP A 41 -7.42 -16.49 -1.25
N ILE A 42 -7.19 -16.32 -2.54
CA ILE A 42 -8.24 -16.04 -3.53
C ILE A 42 -8.81 -17.38 -4.02
N LYS A 43 -10.13 -17.45 -4.08
CA LYS A 43 -10.86 -18.64 -4.50
C LYS A 43 -10.47 -19.03 -5.92
N SER A 44 -10.30 -20.32 -6.14
CA SER A 44 -9.89 -20.89 -7.45
C SER A 44 -8.53 -20.37 -7.96
N ALA A 45 -7.68 -19.82 -7.10
CA ALA A 45 -6.32 -19.46 -7.47
C ALA A 45 -5.54 -20.72 -7.88
N LEU A 46 -4.94 -20.66 -9.07
CA LEU A 46 -4.05 -21.70 -9.56
C LEU A 46 -2.79 -21.79 -8.68
N SER A 47 -2.16 -22.97 -8.66
CA SER A 47 -0.86 -23.11 -8.02
C SER A 47 0.20 -22.27 -8.75
N PRO A 48 1.27 -21.84 -8.07
CA PRO A 48 2.37 -21.11 -8.71
C PRO A 48 2.98 -21.83 -9.91
N GLN A 49 2.96 -23.16 -9.93
CA GLN A 49 3.45 -23.93 -11.07
C GLN A 49 2.52 -23.79 -12.26
N GLU A 50 1.21 -23.99 -12.07
CA GLU A 50 0.21 -23.83 -13.12
C GLU A 50 0.17 -22.40 -13.67
N ILE A 51 0.33 -21.39 -12.81
CA ILE A 51 0.45 -20.00 -13.24
C ILE A 51 1.65 -19.82 -14.17
N ARG A 52 2.83 -20.31 -13.77
CA ARG A 52 4.05 -20.21 -14.59
C ARG A 52 3.90 -20.94 -15.92
N ASP A 53 3.37 -22.15 -15.92
CA ASP A 53 3.18 -22.93 -17.14
C ASP A 53 2.26 -22.19 -18.13
N ARG A 54 1.19 -21.54 -17.63
CA ARG A 54 0.28 -20.74 -18.45
C ARG A 54 0.84 -19.37 -18.85
N LEU A 55 1.81 -18.83 -18.12
CA LEU A 55 2.47 -17.56 -18.46
C LEU A 55 3.45 -17.71 -19.64
N ILE A 56 4.02 -18.90 -19.81
CA ILE A 56 4.94 -19.23 -20.91
C ILE A 56 4.16 -19.79 -22.14
N ASP A 57 2.84 -19.99 -22.01
CA ASP A 57 1.99 -20.50 -23.08
C ASP A 57 1.97 -19.56 -24.31
N PRO A 58 2.11 -20.10 -25.55
CA PRO A 58 2.03 -19.32 -26.78
C PRO A 58 0.76 -18.49 -26.98
N ASP A 59 -0.40 -18.91 -26.46
CA ASP A 59 -1.70 -18.24 -26.66
C ASP A 59 -1.81 -16.91 -25.89
N LYS A 60 -1.02 -16.75 -24.81
CA LYS A 60 -0.93 -15.52 -23.98
C LYS A 60 -2.26 -14.96 -23.43
N ALA A 61 -3.40 -15.62 -23.64
CA ALA A 61 -4.69 -15.18 -23.12
C ALA A 61 -4.67 -15.07 -21.59
N PHE A 62 -4.21 -16.13 -20.92
CA PHE A 62 -4.03 -16.15 -19.47
C PHE A 62 -3.04 -15.08 -18.98
N GLN A 63 -1.93 -14.89 -19.69
CA GLN A 63 -0.96 -13.85 -19.38
C GLN A 63 -1.61 -12.47 -19.38
N LYS A 64 -2.39 -12.15 -20.41
CA LYS A 64 -3.08 -10.86 -20.53
C LYS A 64 -4.08 -10.63 -19.40
N ASP A 65 -4.89 -11.65 -19.10
CA ASP A 65 -5.91 -11.56 -18.05
C ASP A 65 -5.30 -11.43 -16.65
N LEU A 66 -4.21 -12.17 -16.38
CA LEU A 66 -3.49 -12.07 -15.10
C LEU A 66 -2.82 -10.70 -14.94
N VAL A 67 -2.20 -10.17 -15.99
CA VAL A 67 -1.61 -8.83 -15.95
C VAL A 67 -2.68 -7.77 -15.69
N ALA A 68 -3.81 -7.83 -16.41
CA ALA A 68 -4.93 -6.90 -16.20
C ALA A 68 -5.48 -6.97 -14.77
N TYR A 69 -5.59 -8.17 -14.20
CA TYR A 69 -5.98 -8.34 -12.80
C TYR A 69 -4.95 -7.78 -11.80
N LEU A 70 -3.65 -7.99 -12.03
CA LEU A 70 -2.62 -7.49 -11.12
C LEU A 70 -2.53 -5.97 -11.15
N GLU A 71 -2.65 -5.36 -12.34
CA GLU A 71 -2.67 -3.91 -12.54
C GLU A 71 -3.95 -3.26 -12.02
N SER A 72 -5.08 -3.96 -12.00
CA SER A 72 -6.30 -3.44 -11.35
C SER A 72 -6.21 -3.42 -9.83
N CYS A 73 -5.32 -4.22 -9.23
CA CYS A 73 -5.18 -4.33 -7.78
C CYS A 73 -4.04 -3.46 -7.21
N HIS A 74 -2.98 -3.23 -7.97
CA HIS A 74 -1.79 -2.54 -7.45
C HIS A 74 -1.07 -1.68 -8.49
N ILE A 75 -0.49 -0.58 -8.00
CA ILE A 75 0.31 0.36 -8.78
C ILE A 75 1.69 0.56 -8.16
N GLY A 76 2.65 0.97 -9.00
CA GLY A 76 3.99 1.37 -8.62
C GLY A 76 4.34 2.79 -9.06
N GLU A 77 3.34 3.67 -9.05
CA GLU A 77 3.39 5.07 -9.49
C GLU A 77 2.39 5.91 -8.67
N PHE A 78 2.36 7.22 -8.91
CA PHE A 78 1.29 8.11 -8.45
C PHE A 78 0.16 8.14 -9.51
N LEU A 79 -1.06 8.44 -9.08
CA LEU A 79 -2.27 8.40 -9.90
C LEU A 79 -2.41 9.65 -10.78
N THR A 80 -2.03 10.82 -10.26
CA THR A 80 -2.33 12.13 -10.87
C THR A 80 -1.13 12.81 -11.52
N GLY A 81 0.04 12.16 -11.58
CA GLY A 81 1.25 12.71 -12.18
C GLY A 81 2.53 12.01 -11.71
N THR A 82 3.68 12.63 -11.98
CA THR A 82 4.97 12.18 -11.43
C THR A 82 5.12 12.54 -9.96
N MET A 83 6.09 11.93 -9.26
CA MET A 83 6.44 12.33 -7.90
C MET A 83 6.69 13.84 -7.80
N GLU A 84 7.44 14.43 -8.73
CA GLU A 84 7.73 15.87 -8.72
C GLU A 84 6.47 16.74 -8.82
N GLU A 85 5.53 16.35 -9.66
CA GLU A 85 4.25 17.07 -9.86
C GLU A 85 3.38 16.97 -8.60
N VAL A 86 3.26 15.78 -8.01
CA VAL A 86 2.52 15.57 -6.75
C VAL A 86 3.16 16.37 -5.62
N LYS A 87 4.50 16.35 -5.51
CA LYS A 87 5.25 17.16 -4.53
C LYS A 87 5.02 18.66 -4.72
N ALA A 88 4.77 19.12 -5.95
CA ALA A 88 4.46 20.52 -6.22
C ALA A 88 3.07 20.91 -5.67
N LYS A 89 2.07 20.04 -5.83
CA LYS A 89 0.68 20.23 -5.38
C LYS A 89 0.50 20.10 -3.86
N VAL A 90 1.12 19.10 -3.24
CA VAL A 90 0.90 18.78 -1.82
C VAL A 90 1.55 19.83 -0.91
N PRO A 91 0.80 20.46 0.02
CA PRO A 91 1.34 21.41 0.99
C PRO A 91 2.27 20.72 2.00
N TYR A 92 3.50 21.23 2.14
CA TYR A 92 4.45 20.73 3.13
C TYR A 92 4.39 21.50 4.44
N HIS A 93 4.31 20.77 5.55
CA HIS A 93 4.66 21.27 6.87
C HIS A 93 5.94 20.56 7.35
N SER A 94 7.10 21.20 7.23
CA SER A 94 8.31 20.79 7.94
C SER A 94 8.83 21.98 8.75
N THR A 95 8.54 21.96 10.06
CA THR A 95 9.27 22.76 11.03
C THR A 95 9.42 21.94 12.31
N LYS A 96 10.28 20.91 12.27
CA LYS A 96 10.70 20.05 13.41
C LYS A 96 9.56 19.48 14.28
N ARG A 97 9.30 18.16 14.23
CA ARG A 97 8.67 17.48 15.38
C ARG A 97 9.21 16.08 15.66
N ASN A 98 9.31 15.78 16.95
CA ASN A 98 9.67 14.49 17.54
C ASN A 98 8.55 13.43 17.37
N GLY A 99 7.99 13.30 16.16
CA GLY A 99 6.88 12.38 15.84
C GLY A 99 7.33 11.15 15.04
N LEU A 100 6.58 10.05 15.16
CA LEU A 100 6.91 8.76 14.53
C LEU A 100 6.60 8.68 13.02
N HIS A 101 5.91 9.69 12.47
CA HIS A 101 5.30 9.67 11.14
C HIS A 101 5.95 10.60 10.11
N ASP A 102 7.08 11.25 10.42
CA ASP A 102 7.71 12.19 9.48
C ASP A 102 8.65 11.48 8.51
N VAL A 103 8.19 11.28 7.27
CA VAL A 103 8.97 10.60 6.22
C VAL A 103 9.79 11.59 5.39
N ILE A 104 9.53 12.91 5.41
CA ILE A 104 10.34 13.88 4.65
C ILE A 104 10.75 15.11 5.47
N ASP A 105 12.07 15.35 5.54
CA ASP A 105 12.69 16.54 6.14
C ASP A 105 12.83 17.53 4.98
N HIS A 106 12.02 18.58 4.98
CA HIS A 106 12.08 19.61 3.95
C HIS A 106 12.60 20.91 4.57
N GLU A 107 13.61 21.48 3.93
CA GLU A 107 14.18 22.79 4.28
C GLU A 107 13.29 23.95 3.81
N GLU A 108 12.32 23.69 2.93
CA GLU A 108 11.44 24.71 2.34
C GLU A 108 10.01 24.63 2.89
N TYR A 109 9.59 25.71 3.55
CA TYR A 109 8.23 25.92 4.05
C TYR A 109 7.28 26.31 2.91
N LYS A 110 6.22 25.52 2.68
CA LYS A 110 5.09 25.95 1.85
C LYS A 110 3.96 26.42 2.77
N PRO A 111 3.42 27.64 2.62
CA PRO A 111 2.30 28.09 3.44
C PRO A 111 1.10 27.16 3.24
N MET A 112 0.57 26.65 4.35
CA MET A 112 -0.55 25.73 4.33
C MET A 112 -1.81 26.48 3.87
N PRO A 113 -2.54 26.01 2.84
CA PRO A 113 -3.83 26.59 2.50
C PRO A 113 -4.77 26.52 3.71
N VAL A 114 -5.57 27.57 3.92
CA VAL A 114 -6.46 27.70 5.10
C VAL A 114 -7.42 26.50 5.28
N ARG A 115 -7.74 25.78 4.19
CA ARG A 115 -8.65 24.63 4.17
C ARG A 115 -7.96 23.27 4.03
N TYR A 116 -6.63 23.21 4.04
CA TYR A 116 -5.92 21.94 3.91
C TYR A 116 -5.90 21.17 5.24
N SER A 117 -6.15 19.87 5.17
CA SER A 117 -6.00 18.93 6.29
C SER A 117 -5.16 17.73 5.84
N ASP A 118 -4.15 17.36 6.63
CA ASP A 118 -3.31 16.19 6.33
C ASP A 118 -4.16 14.91 6.31
N PRO A 119 -4.23 14.18 5.19
CA PRO A 119 -5.09 13.02 5.07
C PRO A 119 -4.66 11.86 5.98
N THR A 120 -3.42 11.82 6.47
CA THR A 120 -2.98 10.83 7.47
C THR A 120 -3.60 11.06 8.86
N GLN A 121 -4.24 12.21 9.07
CA GLN A 121 -4.84 12.63 10.35
C GLN A 121 -6.36 12.79 10.27
N THR A 122 -6.97 12.45 9.13
CA THR A 122 -8.42 12.53 8.91
C THR A 122 -8.98 11.18 8.47
N LEU A 123 -10.28 10.98 8.65
CA LEU A 123 -10.98 9.79 8.15
C LEU A 123 -11.24 9.89 6.64
N PRO A 124 -11.35 8.75 5.92
CA PRO A 124 -11.77 8.75 4.53
C PRO A 124 -13.18 9.32 4.37
N GLU A 125 -13.36 10.12 3.33
CA GLU A 125 -14.69 10.60 2.93
C GLU A 125 -15.43 9.45 2.26
N ALA A 126 -16.69 9.25 2.64
CA ALA A 126 -17.52 8.22 2.01
C ALA A 126 -17.89 8.65 0.58
N PRO A 127 -18.02 7.69 -0.36
CA PRO A 127 -18.50 8.00 -1.70
C PRO A 127 -19.91 8.60 -1.66
N PRO A 128 -20.22 9.52 -2.59
CA PRO A 128 -21.58 10.00 -2.75
C PRO A 128 -22.52 8.86 -3.19
N PRO A 129 -23.84 9.01 -3.04
CA PRO A 129 -24.81 8.05 -3.55
C PRO A 129 -24.63 7.83 -5.06
N LEU A 130 -24.79 6.57 -5.49
CA LEU A 130 -24.70 6.21 -6.91
C LEU A 130 -25.80 6.94 -7.71
N CYS A 131 -25.44 7.57 -8.84
CA CYS A 131 -26.45 7.97 -9.83
C CYS A 131 -26.91 6.74 -10.62
N SER A 132 -28.21 6.69 -10.94
CA SER A 132 -28.80 5.68 -11.82
C SER A 132 -29.23 6.27 -13.16
N CYS A 133 -28.53 7.31 -13.62
CA CYS A 133 -28.90 8.13 -14.76
C CYS A 133 -28.00 7.84 -15.97
N GLU A 134 -28.56 7.97 -17.19
CA GLU A 134 -27.83 7.90 -18.47
C GLU A 134 -27.78 9.28 -19.17
N GLU A 135 -28.04 10.35 -18.41
CA GLU A 135 -28.17 11.71 -18.94
C GLU A 135 -26.82 12.44 -18.96
N ASP A 136 -26.56 13.15 -20.06
CA ASP A 136 -25.47 14.13 -20.15
C ASP A 136 -25.79 15.33 -19.23
N MET A 137 -24.84 15.69 -18.35
CA MET A 137 -24.92 16.79 -17.35
C MET A 137 -25.80 16.54 -16.11
N CYS A 138 -25.72 15.35 -15.52
CA CYS A 138 -26.31 15.09 -14.21
C CYS A 138 -25.41 15.61 -13.06
N GLU A 139 -25.94 16.45 -12.18
CA GLU A 139 -25.24 16.96 -10.99
C GLU A 139 -24.73 15.82 -10.08
N ALA A 140 -25.49 14.72 -9.95
CA ALA A 140 -25.06 13.57 -9.15
C ALA A 140 -23.88 12.82 -9.79
N CYS A 141 -23.81 12.76 -11.13
CA CYS A 141 -22.64 12.24 -11.84
C CYS A 141 -21.43 13.16 -11.64
N ASP A 142 -21.60 14.47 -11.77
CA ASP A 142 -20.52 15.44 -11.55
C ASP A 142 -19.94 15.34 -10.11
N ILE A 143 -20.82 15.17 -9.11
CA ILE A 143 -20.41 14.95 -7.72
C ILE A 143 -19.62 13.64 -7.58
N SER A 144 -20.08 12.57 -8.23
CA SER A 144 -19.38 11.27 -8.24
C SER A 144 -18.00 11.38 -8.90
N ASP A 145 -17.92 11.98 -10.07
CA ASP A 145 -16.67 12.13 -10.83
C ASP A 145 -15.66 13.01 -10.09
N ASN A 146 -16.14 14.09 -9.47
CA ASN A 146 -15.32 14.92 -8.61
C ASN A 146 -14.84 14.15 -7.36
N TRP A 147 -15.67 13.27 -6.79
CA TRP A 147 -15.26 12.43 -5.67
C TRP A 147 -14.16 11.44 -6.07
N TRP A 148 -14.28 10.77 -7.23
CA TRP A 148 -13.23 9.88 -7.74
C TRP A 148 -11.93 10.62 -8.02
N SER A 149 -11.99 11.80 -8.64
CA SER A 149 -10.82 12.64 -8.87
C SER A 149 -10.16 13.09 -7.57
N ASN A 150 -10.97 13.43 -6.55
CA ASN A 150 -10.47 13.78 -5.22
C ASN A 150 -9.87 12.56 -4.49
N LEU A 151 -10.41 11.36 -4.70
CA LEU A 151 -9.84 10.13 -4.17
C LEU A 151 -8.42 9.94 -4.68
N ASP A 152 -8.17 10.17 -5.98
CA ASP A 152 -6.85 10.03 -6.58
C ASP A 152 -5.86 11.06 -6.01
N GLU A 153 -6.23 12.33 -5.95
CA GLU A 153 -5.40 13.41 -5.37
C GLU A 153 -5.08 13.16 -3.87
N VAL A 154 -6.06 12.72 -3.09
CA VAL A 154 -5.86 12.37 -1.66
C VAL A 154 -4.97 11.13 -1.52
N THR A 155 -5.12 10.16 -2.40
CA THR A 155 -4.30 8.94 -2.40
C THR A 155 -2.85 9.26 -2.71
N ASP A 156 -2.59 10.16 -3.67
CA ASP A 156 -1.25 10.63 -3.99
C ASP A 156 -0.58 11.36 -2.81
N ASP A 157 -1.33 12.21 -2.10
CA ASP A 157 -0.86 12.86 -0.86
C ASP A 157 -0.48 11.80 0.21
N LEU A 158 -1.33 10.79 0.40
CA LEU A 158 -1.07 9.67 1.31
C LEU A 158 0.17 8.84 0.89
N ILE A 159 0.34 8.57 -0.41
CA ILE A 159 1.51 7.87 -0.95
C ILE A 159 2.77 8.67 -0.66
N LEU A 160 2.75 9.98 -0.95
CA LEU A 160 3.88 10.87 -0.75
C LEU A 160 4.30 10.91 0.73
N ARG A 161 3.33 11.00 1.65
CA ARG A 161 3.59 11.07 3.10
C ARG A 161 4.04 9.77 3.73
N SER A 162 3.50 8.64 3.29
CA SER A 162 3.61 7.37 4.03
C SER A 162 4.31 6.23 3.29
N LYS A 163 4.48 6.32 1.96
CA LYS A 163 4.98 5.22 1.12
C LYS A 163 6.31 5.53 0.43
N VAL A 164 6.69 6.80 0.33
CA VAL A 164 7.98 7.21 -0.24
C VAL A 164 9.11 6.87 0.73
N HIS A 165 10.02 6.01 0.30
CA HIS A 165 11.16 5.62 1.09
C HIS A 165 12.20 6.75 1.17
N SER A 166 12.69 7.01 2.39
CA SER A 166 13.81 7.92 2.64
C SER A 166 14.88 7.22 3.48
N CYS A 167 16.08 7.07 2.92
CA CYS A 167 17.22 6.51 3.65
C CYS A 167 17.80 7.57 4.61
N ARG A 168 17.47 7.53 5.91
CA ARG A 168 18.04 8.45 6.92
C ARG A 168 19.10 7.79 7.83
N ARG A 169 20.09 8.58 8.25
CA ARG A 169 21.07 8.29 9.34
C ARG A 169 20.76 9.21 10.55
N PRO A 170 20.92 8.83 11.85
CA PRO A 170 21.54 7.62 12.39
C PRO A 170 20.73 6.80 13.45
N ILE A 171 21.33 5.67 13.86
CA ILE A 171 21.05 4.67 14.93
C ILE A 171 20.25 3.40 14.54
N ARG A 172 19.15 3.47 13.77
CA ARG A 172 18.43 2.26 13.26
C ARG A 172 17.76 2.51 11.89
N GLY A 173 18.53 3.00 10.92
CA GLY A 173 18.05 3.21 9.55
C GLY A 173 18.15 1.93 8.69
N CYS A 174 17.52 1.97 7.52
CA CYS A 174 17.63 0.91 6.51
C CYS A 174 19.03 0.81 5.87
N LEU A 175 19.86 1.85 5.98
CA LEU A 175 21.14 1.95 5.31
C LEU A 175 22.21 1.10 6.00
N ARG A 176 22.81 0.17 5.26
CA ARG A 176 23.95 -0.63 5.71
C ARG A 176 25.25 0.16 5.65
N LYS A 177 26.31 -0.40 6.26
CA LYS A 177 27.65 0.23 6.31
C LYS A 177 28.24 0.46 4.91
N ASP A 178 27.92 -0.41 3.96
CA ASP A 178 28.33 -0.33 2.55
C ASP A 178 27.50 0.66 1.73
N GLY A 179 26.52 1.35 2.34
CA GLY A 179 25.63 2.28 1.65
C GLY A 179 24.44 1.60 0.95
N THR A 180 24.28 0.28 1.04
CA THR A 180 23.13 -0.42 0.47
C THR A 180 21.90 -0.28 1.38
N CYS A 181 20.72 -0.09 0.79
CA CYS A 181 19.48 -0.09 1.55
C CYS A 181 19.03 -1.53 1.82
N SER A 182 18.92 -1.92 3.08
CA SER A 182 18.41 -3.24 3.50
C SER A 182 16.97 -3.49 3.08
N ALA A 183 16.18 -2.42 2.86
CA ALA A 183 14.84 -2.48 2.27
C ALA A 183 14.84 -2.56 0.73
N ARG A 184 16.03 -2.63 0.11
CA ARG A 184 16.25 -2.80 -1.34
C ARG A 184 15.72 -1.66 -2.19
N PHE A 185 15.88 -0.43 -1.72
CA PHE A 185 15.65 0.78 -2.51
C PHE A 185 16.97 1.30 -3.11
N PRO A 186 16.95 1.91 -4.32
CA PRO A 186 15.79 2.04 -5.22
C PRO A 186 15.35 0.67 -5.79
N ARG A 187 14.05 0.56 -6.11
CA ARG A 187 13.48 -0.59 -6.83
C ARG A 187 13.74 -0.45 -8.33
N ASP A 188 13.72 -1.58 -9.03
CA ASP A 188 13.75 -1.59 -10.50
C ASP A 188 12.46 -0.95 -11.07
N VAL A 189 12.63 -0.23 -12.17
CA VAL A 189 11.58 0.54 -12.85
C VAL A 189 11.24 -0.16 -14.16
N PHE A 190 9.94 -0.33 -14.41
CA PHE A 190 9.40 -0.96 -15.60
C PHE A 190 8.27 -0.09 -16.15
N VAL A 191 8.43 0.40 -17.39
CA VAL A 191 7.44 1.31 -18.02
C VAL A 191 6.09 0.63 -18.26
N LYS A 192 6.11 -0.69 -18.43
CA LYS A 192 4.92 -1.54 -18.61
C LYS A 192 5.15 -2.87 -17.90
N THR A 193 4.06 -3.55 -17.56
CA THR A 193 4.16 -4.92 -17.05
C THR A 193 4.65 -5.86 -18.15
N GLU A 194 5.67 -6.65 -17.86
CA GLU A 194 6.22 -7.66 -18.75
C GLU A 194 6.37 -9.01 -18.05
N VAL A 195 6.32 -10.07 -18.84
CA VAL A 195 6.52 -11.44 -18.36
C VAL A 195 7.75 -12.00 -19.06
N ASP A 196 8.70 -12.48 -18.26
CA ASP A 196 9.90 -13.13 -18.77
C ASP A 196 9.51 -14.44 -19.48
N PRO A 197 9.86 -14.59 -20.77
CA PRO A 197 9.48 -15.77 -21.56
C PRO A 197 10.22 -17.06 -21.13
N GLY A 198 11.33 -16.95 -20.38
CA GLY A 198 12.14 -18.08 -19.96
C GLY A 198 11.63 -18.77 -18.70
N ASP A 199 11.11 -17.99 -17.73
CA ASP A 199 10.68 -18.52 -16.43
C ASP A 199 9.28 -18.07 -15.98
N GLY A 200 8.61 -17.24 -16.78
CA GLY A 200 7.28 -16.72 -16.48
C GLY A 200 7.27 -15.66 -15.37
N TYR A 201 8.41 -15.10 -14.99
CA TYR A 201 8.47 -14.07 -13.95
C TYR A 201 7.78 -12.78 -14.41
N ILE A 202 6.93 -12.20 -13.57
CA ILE A 202 6.19 -10.98 -13.89
C ILE A 202 6.91 -9.76 -13.30
N ASN A 203 7.42 -8.90 -14.16
CA ASN A 203 7.89 -7.56 -13.80
C ASN A 203 6.70 -6.60 -13.92
N ILE A 204 6.09 -6.25 -12.78
CA ILE A 204 4.96 -5.31 -12.74
C ILE A 204 5.42 -3.90 -13.05
N LYS A 205 4.60 -3.15 -13.80
CA LYS A 205 4.78 -1.73 -14.06
C LYS A 205 5.14 -0.97 -12.77
N LYS A 206 6.21 -0.19 -12.84
CA LYS A 206 6.71 0.64 -11.75
C LYS A 206 7.40 1.83 -12.33
N LEU A 207 6.85 3.03 -12.10
CA LEU A 207 7.46 4.27 -12.57
C LEU A 207 8.24 4.98 -11.47
N GLU A 208 7.94 4.66 -10.20
CA GLU A 208 8.55 5.32 -9.05
C GLU A 208 9.43 4.36 -8.25
N PRO A 209 10.78 4.49 -8.32
CA PRO A 209 11.70 3.53 -7.71
C PRO A 209 11.72 3.61 -6.19
N MET A 210 11.23 4.71 -5.60
CA MET A 210 11.29 4.99 -4.17
C MET A 210 9.98 4.70 -3.44
N ILE A 211 8.99 4.09 -4.08
CA ILE A 211 7.75 3.64 -3.43
C ILE A 211 7.62 2.13 -3.48
N ASN A 212 6.91 1.56 -2.50
CA ASN A 212 6.43 0.19 -2.61
C ASN A 212 5.28 0.09 -3.62
N THR A 213 4.96 -1.13 -4.04
CA THR A 213 3.72 -1.40 -4.78
C THR A 213 2.53 -1.24 -3.82
N VAL A 214 1.52 -0.48 -4.20
CA VAL A 214 0.37 -0.16 -3.34
C VAL A 214 -0.95 -0.45 -4.04
N THR A 215 -1.98 -0.82 -3.27
CA THR A 215 -3.37 -0.74 -3.73
C THR A 215 -3.91 0.66 -3.42
N PRO A 216 -4.33 1.45 -4.42
CA PRO A 216 -4.87 2.80 -4.23
C PRO A 216 -6.01 2.85 -3.22
N ASP A 217 -7.05 2.04 -3.42
CA ASP A 217 -8.24 2.01 -2.56
C ASP A 217 -7.89 1.69 -1.11
N LEU A 218 -6.95 0.75 -0.92
CA LEU A 218 -6.50 0.37 0.40
C LEU A 218 -5.71 1.49 1.06
N THR A 219 -4.88 2.19 0.29
CA THR A 219 -4.12 3.35 0.78
C THR A 219 -5.06 4.48 1.19
N TYR A 220 -6.08 4.78 0.37
CA TYR A 220 -7.12 5.77 0.69
C TYR A 220 -7.90 5.41 1.96
N CYS A 221 -8.30 4.14 2.10
CA CYS A 221 -9.10 3.68 3.23
C CYS A 221 -8.31 3.58 4.54
N LEU A 222 -7.07 3.08 4.49
CA LEU A 222 -6.26 2.85 5.69
C LEU A 222 -5.41 4.05 6.10
N ARG A 223 -5.09 4.96 5.16
CA ARG A 223 -4.40 6.24 5.39
C ARG A 223 -3.05 6.09 6.11
N CYS A 224 -2.44 4.92 5.97
CA CYS A 224 -1.20 4.54 6.63
C CYS A 224 -0.32 3.73 5.68
N ASN A 225 0.90 3.43 6.12
CA ASN A 225 1.83 2.63 5.33
C ASN A 225 1.30 1.19 5.16
N THR A 226 0.93 0.83 3.94
CA THR A 226 0.51 -0.51 3.52
C THR A 226 1.42 -0.99 2.38
N ASP A 227 1.66 -2.29 2.32
CA ASP A 227 2.39 -2.94 1.25
C ASP A 227 1.64 -4.22 0.88
N VAL A 228 1.46 -4.46 -0.42
CA VAL A 228 0.72 -5.62 -0.93
C VAL A 228 1.52 -6.25 -2.04
N THR A 229 1.70 -7.57 -1.97
CA THR A 229 2.52 -8.32 -2.92
C THR A 229 1.81 -9.62 -3.29
N SER A 230 1.71 -9.87 -4.60
CA SER A 230 1.23 -11.16 -5.12
C SER A 230 2.33 -12.22 -5.03
N LEU A 231 2.01 -13.39 -4.48
CA LEU A 231 2.97 -14.47 -4.26
C LEU A 231 2.89 -15.52 -5.36
N LEU A 232 3.50 -15.22 -6.51
CA LEU A 232 3.43 -16.03 -7.73
C LEU A 232 4.48 -17.16 -7.82
N SER A 233 5.28 -17.38 -6.77
CA SER A 233 6.28 -18.44 -6.75
C SER A 233 6.26 -19.23 -5.44
N GLY A 234 6.50 -20.55 -5.52
CA GLY A 234 6.59 -21.40 -4.33
C GLY A 234 7.69 -20.96 -3.36
N THR A 235 8.79 -20.39 -3.85
CA THR A 235 9.87 -19.84 -3.02
C THR A 235 9.40 -18.58 -2.29
N SER A 236 8.70 -17.68 -2.99
CA SER A 236 8.13 -16.46 -2.39
C SER A 236 7.10 -16.81 -1.32
N ILE A 237 6.22 -17.78 -1.58
CA ILE A 237 5.24 -18.26 -0.60
C ILE A 237 5.95 -18.82 0.63
N LYS A 238 6.92 -19.73 0.46
CA LYS A 238 7.67 -20.30 1.60
C LYS A 238 8.38 -19.22 2.42
N ALA A 239 8.99 -18.24 1.75
CA ALA A 239 9.68 -17.14 2.41
C ALA A 239 8.70 -16.27 3.23
N VAL A 240 7.53 -15.94 2.67
CA VAL A 240 6.53 -15.14 3.38
C VAL A 240 5.89 -15.94 4.51
N VAL A 241 5.58 -17.23 4.32
CA VAL A 241 5.05 -18.09 5.40
C VAL A 241 6.06 -18.19 6.55
N ALA A 242 7.35 -18.39 6.26
CA ALA A 242 8.40 -18.40 7.28
C ALA A 242 8.52 -17.04 7.99
N TYR A 243 8.49 -15.94 7.22
CA TYR A 243 8.50 -14.58 7.76
C TYR A 243 7.30 -14.34 8.68
N VAL A 244 6.07 -14.58 8.22
CA VAL A 244 4.85 -14.43 9.03
C VAL A 244 4.92 -15.31 10.28
N SER A 245 5.43 -16.54 10.16
CA SER A 245 5.63 -17.44 11.31
C SER A 245 6.58 -16.87 12.37
N ASP A 246 7.63 -16.14 11.96
CA ASP A 246 8.50 -15.41 12.88
C ASP A 246 7.74 -14.31 13.65
N TYR A 247 6.79 -13.61 13.00
CA TYR A 247 5.94 -12.64 13.71
C TYR A 247 4.97 -13.29 14.68
N ILE A 248 4.50 -14.51 14.40
CA ILE A 248 3.64 -15.26 15.33
C ILE A 248 4.42 -15.60 16.61
N THR A 249 5.69 -15.97 16.47
CA THR A 249 6.52 -16.41 17.59
C THR A 249 7.18 -15.25 18.35
N LYS A 250 7.07 -14.01 17.84
CA LYS A 250 7.49 -12.83 18.60
C LYS A 250 6.69 -12.73 19.90
N SER A 251 7.42 -12.65 21.00
CA SER A 251 6.84 -12.56 22.34
C SER A 251 5.95 -11.31 22.43
N SER A 252 4.81 -11.44 23.10
CA SER A 252 3.95 -10.31 23.47
C SER A 252 4.75 -9.21 24.21
N LEU A 253 4.21 -7.98 24.23
CA LEU A 253 4.85 -6.84 24.87
C LEU A 253 5.36 -7.21 26.27
N LYS A 254 6.64 -6.93 26.53
CA LYS A 254 7.18 -7.10 27.88
C LYS A 254 6.44 -6.15 28.82
N ILE A 255 6.03 -6.66 29.98
CA ILE A 255 5.19 -5.96 30.96
C ILE A 255 5.64 -4.52 31.27
N TYR A 256 6.95 -4.26 31.33
CA TYR A 256 7.47 -2.92 31.60
C TYR A 256 7.11 -1.89 30.51
N HIS A 257 7.02 -2.29 29.23
CA HIS A 257 6.59 -1.39 28.17
C HIS A 257 5.11 -0.98 28.31
N MET A 258 4.27 -1.87 28.86
CA MET A 258 2.88 -1.53 29.16
C MET A 258 2.81 -0.50 30.29
N PHE A 259 3.61 -0.68 31.36
CA PHE A 259 3.69 0.29 32.45
C PHE A 259 4.26 1.64 32.03
N ASP A 260 5.29 1.67 31.18
CA ASP A 260 5.82 2.92 30.61
C ASP A 260 4.75 3.68 29.81
N SER A 261 3.90 2.97 29.09
CA SER A 261 2.81 3.56 28.31
C SER A 261 1.73 4.14 29.21
N VAL A 262 1.33 3.40 30.26
CA VAL A 262 0.38 3.89 31.28
C VAL A 262 0.95 5.14 31.97
N ARG A 263 2.23 5.11 32.35
CA ARG A 263 2.91 6.25 32.94
C ARG A 263 2.92 7.46 32.01
N ALA A 264 3.25 7.30 30.73
CA ALA A 264 3.29 8.40 29.77
C ALA A 264 1.92 9.08 29.55
N VAL A 265 0.82 8.34 29.76
CA VAL A 265 -0.55 8.89 29.72
C VAL A 265 -0.93 9.57 31.03
N LEU A 266 -0.49 9.03 32.18
CA LEU A 266 -0.78 9.58 33.51
C LEU A 266 0.09 10.79 33.89
N ASP A 267 1.31 10.89 33.34
CA ASP A 267 2.25 12.00 33.55
C ASP A 267 2.01 13.17 32.56
N ARG A 268 0.91 13.15 31.79
CA ARG A 268 0.42 14.27 30.97
C ARG A 268 -0.64 15.07 31.72
#